data_AF-A0A928HBD2-F1
#
_entry.id   AF-A0A928HBD2-F1
#
_cell.length_a   1.000
_cell.length_b   1.000
_cell.length_c   1.000
_cell.angle_alpha   90.00
_cell.angle_beta   90.00
_cell.angle_gamma   90.00
#
_symmetry.space_group_name_H-M   'P 1'
#
loop_
_entity.id
_entity.type
_entity.pdbx_description
1 polymer ?
#
loop_
_entity_poly.entity_id
_entity_poly.type
_entity_poly.pdbx_seq_one_letter_code
_entity_poly.pdbx_strand_id
1 'polypeptide(L)'
;YVEKESGRTFAKIGRSFYDDENYGALIASGDGVNLWAAVSGRKVVRTRPAPAKKGRGLMMRTAANEAESVQLVVRAESDVTHVKVALREDLACARSGFCLPESSVSVKRVGYVDVRHPTDFGGLPIAAPDMLLPYFGEPVTVKKGENQPFWITVRPPKGTGKGMYCGVLDVTVAKRNGGIGRFAVPLNVEVFGFDLPDEMTCQTAFGLTKALVAKAHGVKADSPQCLDIMERYLKAMSENHLSPYQPALRGHWKVKWNGDVPVFDFSEWEKELDRVFSTYHFNSFMVWIPGLGQCDMSSRRDPEFMGLKPGNPLYEKRLGAYLAAIEGCLKRKGLLDKAYAYVYDEPLASEYDLVKFGYGFLRKHAPGLRRMLPALAHHAFRELDGAVNLWCPQMQYLSSPGLKRQRERGDMIWWYICNNPKSPYACEFIDHPAPELRIWLWLTWKEKVGGVLIWDAFNWRGQTKHPDQNGEGRFLYPPEECATKAGVVADPVQSVRITHLRDGLEDYEYFAILKRLSPSNPLLQVPDSVTSSMTEFAFDSSSMESHRLRIAREIERLSSSR
;
A
#
# COMPACT_ATOMS: atom_id res chain seq x y z
N TYR A 1 12.62 -26.51 -21.61
CA TYR A 1 13.43 -27.19 -20.58
C TYR A 1 12.74 -27.04 -19.24
N VAL A 2 11.91 -28.02 -18.88
CA VAL A 2 11.30 -28.16 -17.55
C VAL A 2 11.43 -29.64 -17.23
N GLU A 3 12.43 -30.01 -16.44
CA GLU A 3 12.47 -31.34 -15.84
C GLU A 3 11.66 -31.28 -14.55
N LYS A 4 10.63 -32.13 -14.52
CA LYS A 4 9.86 -32.45 -13.32
C LYS A 4 10.73 -33.31 -12.41
N GLU A 5 11.15 -32.77 -11.28
CA GLU A 5 11.42 -33.56 -10.08
C GLU A 5 11.41 -32.63 -8.85
N SER A 6 10.56 -32.96 -7.88
CA SER A 6 10.33 -32.27 -6.59
C SER A 6 9.70 -30.87 -6.62
N GLY A 7 8.51 -30.77 -6.01
CA GLY A 7 7.61 -29.61 -5.92
C GLY A 7 8.11 -28.34 -5.21
N ARG A 8 9.27 -27.76 -5.56
CA ARG A 8 9.63 -26.38 -5.17
C ARG A 8 10.47 -25.72 -6.28
N THR A 9 9.92 -24.70 -6.94
CA THR A 9 10.65 -23.92 -7.95
C THR A 9 10.69 -22.46 -7.54
N PHE A 10 11.63 -22.10 -6.65
CA PHE A 10 12.02 -20.70 -6.48
C PHE A 10 13.02 -20.37 -7.60
N ALA A 11 12.51 -19.91 -8.75
CA ALA A 11 13.35 -19.56 -9.90
C ALA A 11 14.18 -18.29 -9.63
N LYS A 12 15.35 -18.16 -10.26
CA LYS A 12 16.15 -16.92 -10.24
C LYS A 12 15.29 -15.74 -10.74
N ILE A 13 15.19 -14.73 -9.88
CA ILE A 13 14.15 -13.69 -9.81
C ILE A 13 14.04 -12.82 -11.07
N GLY A 14 15.16 -12.42 -11.69
CA GLY A 14 15.14 -11.38 -12.74
C GLY A 14 14.58 -11.81 -14.10
N ARG A 15 15.24 -12.75 -14.80
CA ARG A 15 14.85 -13.11 -16.19
C ARG A 15 13.57 -13.94 -16.28
N SER A 16 13.34 -14.84 -15.32
CA SER A 16 12.27 -15.83 -15.45
C SER A 16 10.85 -15.26 -15.30
N PHE A 17 10.66 -14.16 -14.55
CA PHE A 17 9.33 -13.60 -14.30
C PHE A 17 8.77 -12.81 -15.50
N TYR A 18 9.59 -11.95 -16.11
CA TYR A 18 9.16 -11.11 -17.23
C TYR A 18 9.13 -11.86 -18.57
N ASP A 19 9.98 -12.88 -18.73
CA ASP A 19 10.00 -13.76 -19.91
C ASP A 19 8.97 -14.91 -19.80
N ASP A 20 8.14 -14.95 -18.74
CA ASP A 20 7.14 -16.00 -18.55
C ASP A 20 5.95 -15.83 -19.52
N GLU A 21 5.93 -16.68 -20.54
CA GLU A 21 4.82 -16.77 -21.50
C GLU A 21 3.69 -17.70 -21.03
N ASN A 22 3.82 -18.36 -19.86
CA ASN A 22 2.89 -19.39 -19.40
C ASN A 22 1.69 -18.86 -18.60
N TYR A 23 1.55 -17.53 -18.46
CA TYR A 23 0.39 -16.92 -17.80
C TYR A 23 -0.59 -16.27 -18.78
N GLY A 24 -1.81 -16.06 -18.28
CA GLY A 24 -2.89 -15.41 -19.00
C GLY A 24 -3.66 -16.35 -19.92
N ALA A 25 -4.72 -15.82 -20.52
CA ALA A 25 -5.59 -16.58 -21.42
C ALA A 25 -6.15 -15.72 -22.54
N LEU A 26 -6.02 -16.19 -23.79
CA LEU A 26 -6.53 -15.54 -24.99
C LEU A 26 -8.06 -15.70 -25.06
N ILE A 27 -8.77 -14.57 -25.02
CA ILE A 27 -10.23 -14.49 -25.01
C ILE A 27 -10.76 -14.42 -26.44
N ALA A 28 -10.21 -13.53 -27.26
CA ALA A 28 -10.67 -13.30 -28.63
C ALA A 28 -9.54 -12.83 -29.54
N SER A 29 -9.68 -13.10 -30.84
CA SER A 29 -8.76 -12.65 -31.89
C SER A 29 -9.59 -12.18 -33.08
N GLY A 30 -9.26 -11.03 -33.66
CA GLY A 30 -9.99 -10.48 -34.80
C GLY A 30 -9.68 -9.01 -35.02
N ASP A 31 -10.06 -8.46 -36.18
CA ASP A 31 -9.94 -7.03 -36.51
C ASP A 31 -8.55 -6.41 -36.19
N GLY A 32 -7.47 -7.20 -36.32
CA GLY A 32 -6.10 -6.75 -36.08
C GLY A 32 -5.64 -6.76 -34.61
N VAL A 33 -6.43 -7.33 -33.70
CA VAL A 33 -6.09 -7.43 -32.26
C VAL A 33 -6.26 -8.84 -31.70
N ASN A 34 -5.53 -9.09 -30.61
CA ASN A 34 -5.72 -10.20 -29.68
C ASN A 34 -6.12 -9.65 -28.31
N LEU A 35 -7.26 -10.10 -27.79
CA LEU A 35 -7.75 -9.77 -26.46
C LEU A 35 -7.45 -10.91 -25.50
N TRP A 36 -6.75 -10.64 -24.41
CA TRP A 36 -6.38 -11.68 -23.45
C TRP A 36 -6.44 -11.19 -22.00
N ALA A 37 -6.73 -12.12 -21.10
CA ALA A 37 -6.80 -11.88 -19.66
C ALA A 37 -5.44 -12.12 -19.01
N ALA A 38 -5.09 -11.27 -18.03
CA ALA A 38 -4.02 -11.54 -17.08
C ALA A 38 -4.48 -11.26 -15.65
N VAL A 39 -3.95 -12.01 -14.68
CA VAL A 39 -4.16 -11.70 -13.26
C VAL A 39 -3.47 -10.38 -12.89
N SER A 40 -3.93 -9.70 -11.84
CA SER A 40 -3.32 -8.46 -11.36
C SER A 40 -1.85 -8.64 -10.98
N GLY A 41 -1.49 -9.80 -10.40
CA GLY A 41 -0.12 -10.13 -9.98
C GLY A 41 0.94 -10.26 -11.10
N ARG A 42 0.62 -9.90 -12.35
CA ARG A 42 1.56 -9.98 -13.48
C ARG A 42 1.80 -8.61 -14.10
N LYS A 43 3.07 -8.25 -14.26
CA LYS A 43 3.48 -7.09 -15.06
C LYS A 43 3.49 -7.47 -16.53
N VAL A 44 2.48 -7.00 -17.28
CA VAL A 44 2.37 -7.27 -18.71
C VAL A 44 3.40 -6.45 -19.47
N VAL A 45 4.46 -7.12 -19.94
CA VAL A 45 5.50 -6.49 -20.75
C VAL A 45 4.93 -6.00 -22.09
N ARG A 46 5.32 -4.78 -22.49
CA ARG A 46 4.78 -4.11 -23.68
C ARG A 46 4.87 -4.97 -24.94
N THR A 47 5.94 -5.73 -25.14
CA THR A 47 6.18 -6.50 -26.37
C THR A 47 5.85 -7.99 -26.25
N ARG A 48 5.34 -8.45 -25.09
CA ARG A 48 5.05 -9.87 -24.85
C ARG A 48 4.05 -10.42 -25.88
N PRO A 49 4.25 -11.65 -26.39
CA PRO A 49 3.23 -12.33 -27.20
C PRO A 49 1.91 -12.56 -26.45
N ALA A 50 0.83 -12.77 -27.20
CA ALA A 50 -0.43 -13.23 -26.62
C ALA A 50 -0.30 -14.70 -26.15
N PRO A 51 -0.94 -15.08 -25.04
CA PRO A 51 -0.85 -16.45 -24.54
C PRO A 51 -1.55 -17.46 -25.46
N ALA A 52 -1.05 -18.69 -25.52
CA ALA A 52 -1.65 -19.76 -26.31
C ALA A 52 -2.92 -20.34 -25.64
N LYS A 53 -2.95 -20.38 -24.30
CA LYS A 53 -4.08 -20.90 -23.53
C LYS A 53 -5.34 -20.07 -23.81
N LYS A 54 -6.45 -20.72 -24.16
CA LYS A 54 -7.74 -20.04 -24.39
C LYS A 54 -8.47 -19.77 -23.07
N GLY A 55 -9.15 -18.63 -23.01
CA GLY A 55 -9.98 -18.19 -21.88
C GLY A 55 -11.38 -17.81 -22.33
N ARG A 56 -12.30 -17.68 -21.37
CA ARG A 56 -13.71 -17.34 -21.64
C ARG A 56 -14.08 -15.90 -21.27
N GLY A 57 -13.15 -15.15 -20.66
CA GLY A 57 -13.39 -13.82 -20.13
C GLY A 57 -12.53 -13.54 -18.90
N LEU A 58 -12.97 -12.59 -18.09
CA LEU A 58 -12.36 -12.18 -16.84
C LEU A 58 -13.12 -12.81 -15.65
N MET A 59 -12.38 -13.15 -14.60
CA MET A 59 -12.92 -13.76 -13.38
C MET A 59 -12.21 -13.17 -12.16
N MET A 60 -12.98 -12.74 -11.17
CA MET A 60 -12.50 -12.23 -9.88
C MET A 60 -13.27 -12.86 -8.73
N ARG A 61 -12.66 -12.91 -7.55
CA ARG A 61 -13.29 -13.38 -6.32
C ARG A 61 -12.93 -12.44 -5.18
N THR A 62 -13.93 -11.93 -4.48
CA THR A 62 -13.76 -10.85 -3.51
C THR A 62 -14.83 -10.90 -2.42
N ALA A 63 -14.53 -10.39 -1.24
CA ALA A 63 -15.50 -10.07 -0.21
C ALA A 63 -16.21 -8.75 -0.56
N ALA A 64 -17.33 -8.46 0.12
CA ALA A 64 -17.88 -7.12 0.06
C ALA A 64 -16.95 -6.13 0.77
N ASN A 65 -16.94 -4.86 0.30
CA ASN A 65 -16.03 -3.79 0.75
C ASN A 65 -14.53 -4.01 0.46
N GLU A 66 -14.18 -5.02 -0.33
CA GLU A 66 -12.83 -5.29 -0.81
C GLU A 66 -12.68 -4.88 -2.28
N ALA A 67 -11.47 -4.52 -2.71
CA ALA A 67 -11.19 -4.23 -4.12
C ALA A 67 -10.34 -5.33 -4.77
N GLU A 68 -10.89 -6.03 -5.77
CA GLU A 68 -10.16 -7.06 -6.53
C GLU A 68 -9.92 -6.58 -7.97
N SER A 69 -8.77 -6.94 -8.54
CA SER A 69 -8.36 -6.47 -9.87
C SER A 69 -7.97 -7.59 -10.84
N VAL A 70 -8.20 -7.34 -12.13
CA VAL A 70 -7.79 -8.18 -13.25
C VAL A 70 -7.40 -7.30 -14.44
N GLN A 71 -6.61 -7.82 -15.37
CA GLN A 71 -6.20 -7.09 -16.58
C GLN A 71 -6.88 -7.64 -17.83
N LEU A 72 -7.48 -6.74 -18.60
CA LEU A 72 -7.83 -6.98 -20.00
C LEU A 72 -6.73 -6.38 -20.87
N VAL A 73 -6.04 -7.22 -21.63
CA VAL A 73 -4.94 -6.78 -22.49
C VAL A 73 -5.36 -6.78 -23.94
N VAL A 74 -5.17 -5.64 -24.60
CA VAL A 74 -5.31 -5.49 -26.05
C VAL A 74 -3.92 -5.55 -26.67
N ARG A 75 -3.63 -6.63 -27.40
CA ARG A 75 -2.40 -6.76 -28.19
C ARG A 75 -2.70 -6.49 -29.66
N ALA A 76 -1.94 -5.60 -30.28
CA ALA A 76 -2.11 -5.26 -31.69
C ALA A 76 -1.27 -6.17 -32.62
N GLU A 77 -1.91 -6.82 -33.59
CA GLU A 77 -1.22 -7.51 -34.71
C GLU A 77 -0.95 -6.58 -35.90
N SER A 78 -1.57 -5.41 -35.86
CA SER A 78 -1.35 -4.27 -36.75
C SER A 78 -1.56 -2.99 -35.97
N ASP A 79 -1.08 -1.85 -36.45
CA ASP A 79 -1.44 -0.57 -35.85
C ASP A 79 -2.97 -0.42 -35.83
N VAL A 80 -3.53 -0.26 -34.62
CA VAL A 80 -4.96 -0.14 -34.38
C VAL A 80 -5.21 1.16 -33.62
N THR A 81 -6.23 1.90 -34.07
CA THR A 81 -6.69 3.12 -33.42
C THR A 81 -8.09 2.90 -32.84
N HIS A 82 -8.56 3.86 -32.04
CA HIS A 82 -9.91 3.84 -31.46
C HIS A 82 -10.20 2.60 -30.60
N VAL A 83 -9.17 2.05 -29.94
CA VAL A 83 -9.37 1.04 -28.90
C VAL A 83 -10.13 1.71 -27.75
N LYS A 84 -11.33 1.23 -27.46
CA LYS A 84 -12.12 1.64 -26.30
C LYS A 84 -12.57 0.43 -25.51
N VAL A 85 -12.63 0.56 -24.19
CA VAL A 85 -13.12 -0.48 -23.27
C VAL A 85 -14.20 0.15 -22.41
N ALA A 86 -15.42 -0.38 -22.40
CA ALA A 86 -16.49 0.14 -21.56
C ALA A 86 -17.25 -1.00 -20.92
N LEU A 87 -17.72 -0.80 -19.69
CA LEU A 87 -18.72 -1.68 -19.12
C LEU A 87 -20.04 -1.42 -19.84
N ARG A 88 -20.71 -2.48 -20.28
CA ARG A 88 -21.97 -2.35 -21.02
C ARG A 88 -23.11 -1.90 -20.12
N GLU A 89 -23.19 -2.49 -18.93
CA GLU A 89 -24.25 -2.32 -17.94
C GLU A 89 -23.79 -2.89 -16.59
N ASP A 90 -24.59 -2.64 -15.55
CA ASP A 90 -24.39 -3.20 -14.21
C ASP A 90 -24.19 -4.73 -14.23
N LEU A 91 -23.37 -5.25 -13.33
CA LEU A 91 -23.17 -6.71 -13.24
C LEU A 91 -24.33 -7.31 -12.47
N ALA A 92 -25.10 -8.20 -13.11
CA ALA A 92 -26.27 -8.80 -12.50
C ALA A 92 -25.94 -10.14 -11.82
N CYS A 93 -26.51 -10.39 -10.65
CA CYS A 93 -26.51 -11.71 -10.02
C CYS A 93 -27.84 -12.43 -10.28
N ALA A 94 -27.84 -13.39 -11.20
CA ALA A 94 -29.05 -14.11 -11.60
C ALA A 94 -29.78 -14.83 -10.45
N ARG A 95 -29.07 -15.21 -9.38
CA ARG A 95 -29.65 -15.96 -8.25
C ARG A 95 -30.30 -15.08 -7.18
N SER A 96 -29.79 -13.87 -6.98
CA SER A 96 -30.24 -12.99 -5.90
C SER A 96 -31.04 -11.78 -6.40
N GLY A 97 -30.97 -11.46 -7.69
CA GLY A 97 -31.57 -10.25 -8.26
C GLY A 97 -30.81 -8.96 -7.90
N PHE A 98 -29.74 -9.05 -7.12
CA PHE A 98 -28.85 -7.92 -6.85
C PHE A 98 -27.99 -7.60 -8.07
N CYS A 99 -27.61 -6.34 -8.20
CA CYS A 99 -26.67 -5.85 -9.21
C CYS A 99 -25.50 -5.12 -8.53
N LEU A 100 -24.31 -5.23 -9.11
CA LEU A 100 -23.22 -4.30 -8.83
C LEU A 100 -23.34 -3.14 -9.82
N PRO A 101 -23.54 -1.91 -9.34
CA PRO A 101 -23.64 -0.76 -10.23
C PRO A 101 -22.31 -0.54 -10.96
N GLU A 102 -22.35 0.09 -12.14
CA GLU A 102 -21.16 0.50 -12.89
C GLU A 102 -20.14 1.24 -12.01
N SER A 103 -20.59 2.05 -11.06
CA SER A 103 -19.73 2.76 -10.09
C SER A 103 -18.88 1.85 -9.20
N SER A 104 -19.20 0.56 -9.10
CA SER A 104 -18.38 -0.45 -8.42
C SER A 104 -17.24 -0.97 -9.30
N VAL A 105 -17.20 -0.62 -10.59
CA VAL A 105 -16.21 -1.06 -11.56
C VAL A 105 -15.38 0.13 -12.02
N SER A 106 -14.06 0.04 -11.85
CA SER A 106 -13.11 1.01 -12.38
C SER A 106 -12.31 0.40 -13.52
N VAL A 107 -12.19 1.12 -14.63
CA VAL A 107 -11.29 0.82 -15.73
C VAL A 107 -10.19 1.88 -15.75
N LYS A 108 -8.93 1.46 -15.67
CA LYS A 108 -7.76 2.35 -15.78
C LYS A 108 -6.84 1.87 -16.90
N ARG A 109 -6.20 2.78 -17.61
CA ARG A 109 -5.21 2.45 -18.63
C ARG A 109 -3.86 2.22 -17.96
N VAL A 110 -3.19 1.11 -18.24
CA VAL A 110 -1.85 0.87 -17.70
C VAL A 110 -0.81 1.62 -18.54
N GLY A 111 -0.17 2.60 -17.92
CA GLY A 111 0.97 3.35 -18.42
C GLY A 111 2.30 2.72 -18.00
N TYR A 112 3.35 3.03 -18.74
CA TYR A 112 4.66 2.41 -18.59
C TYR A 112 5.72 3.44 -18.19
N VAL A 113 6.60 3.07 -17.27
CA VAL A 113 7.75 3.87 -16.81
C VAL A 113 9.02 3.27 -17.40
N ASP A 114 9.84 4.09 -18.06
CA ASP A 114 11.10 3.64 -18.66
C ASP A 114 12.17 3.43 -17.57
N VAL A 115 12.51 2.17 -17.30
CA VAL A 115 13.60 1.78 -16.39
C VAL A 115 14.81 1.38 -17.23
N ARG A 116 15.89 2.14 -17.13
CA ARG A 116 17.10 1.95 -17.95
C ARG A 116 18.20 1.15 -17.26
N HIS A 117 18.24 1.21 -15.94
CA HIS A 117 19.21 0.51 -15.12
C HIS A 117 18.43 -0.31 -14.09
N PRO A 118 18.68 -1.63 -13.97
CA PRO A 118 18.01 -2.44 -12.96
C PRO A 118 18.46 -2.03 -11.55
N THR A 119 17.55 -2.13 -10.60
CA THR A 119 17.79 -1.84 -9.16
C THR A 119 18.81 -2.80 -8.56
N ASP A 120 18.66 -4.09 -8.89
CA ASP A 120 19.54 -5.19 -8.52
C ASP A 120 19.32 -6.41 -9.44
N PHE A 121 19.74 -7.61 -9.04
CA PHE A 121 19.61 -8.82 -9.83
C PHE A 121 18.17 -9.37 -9.97
N GLY A 122 17.22 -8.88 -9.17
CA GLY A 122 15.78 -9.15 -9.28
C GLY A 122 15.05 -8.17 -10.19
N GLY A 123 15.66 -7.02 -10.51
CA GLY A 123 15.15 -6.04 -11.47
C GLY A 123 15.57 -6.31 -12.92
N LEU A 124 14.86 -5.69 -13.87
CA LEU A 124 15.24 -5.68 -15.29
C LEU A 124 15.12 -4.27 -15.90
N PRO A 125 16.01 -3.90 -16.85
CA PRO A 125 15.78 -2.72 -17.68
C PRO A 125 14.58 -2.96 -18.59
N ILE A 126 13.49 -2.25 -18.35
CA ILE A 126 12.21 -2.48 -19.01
C ILE A 126 11.34 -1.22 -19.02
N ALA A 127 10.45 -1.13 -20.00
CA ALA A 127 9.25 -0.30 -19.84
C ALA A 127 8.34 -0.99 -18.82
N ALA A 128 8.37 -0.55 -17.57
CA ALA A 128 7.65 -1.18 -16.47
C ALA A 128 6.18 -0.72 -16.43
N PRO A 129 5.20 -1.63 -16.53
CA PRO A 129 3.78 -1.28 -16.45
C PRO A 129 3.43 -0.99 -14.98
N ASP A 130 3.39 0.29 -14.61
CA ASP A 130 3.16 0.67 -13.22
C ASP A 130 2.17 1.82 -13.04
N MET A 131 1.90 2.67 -14.04
CA MET A 131 0.97 3.79 -13.86
C MET A 131 -0.47 3.36 -14.15
N LEU A 132 -1.40 3.53 -13.22
CA LEU A 132 -2.83 3.30 -13.43
C LEU A 132 -3.50 4.63 -13.82
N LEU A 133 -3.39 4.97 -15.10
CA LEU A 133 -3.85 6.23 -15.68
C LEU A 133 -5.39 6.26 -15.70
N PRO A 134 -6.02 7.39 -15.32
CA PRO A 134 -7.45 7.60 -15.51
C PRO A 134 -7.87 7.30 -16.94
N TYR A 135 -9.03 6.69 -17.11
CA TYR A 135 -9.57 6.30 -18.39
C TYR A 135 -11.08 6.55 -18.38
N PHE A 136 -11.56 7.37 -19.29
CA PHE A 136 -12.94 7.86 -19.38
C PHE A 136 -13.61 7.46 -20.69
N GLY A 137 -13.15 6.37 -21.33
CA GLY A 137 -13.70 5.89 -22.60
C GLY A 137 -13.13 6.60 -23.83
N GLU A 138 -12.06 7.38 -23.68
CA GLU A 138 -11.34 8.00 -24.78
C GLU A 138 -10.68 6.94 -25.68
N PRO A 139 -10.53 7.20 -26.99
CA PRO A 139 -9.89 6.26 -27.91
C PRO A 139 -8.39 6.14 -27.64
N VAL A 140 -7.89 4.91 -27.59
CA VAL A 140 -6.45 4.61 -27.46
C VAL A 140 -5.90 4.04 -28.77
N THR A 141 -4.67 4.40 -29.10
CA THR A 141 -3.92 3.81 -30.23
C THR A 141 -2.93 2.80 -29.70
N VAL A 142 -2.90 1.61 -30.31
CA VAL A 142 -1.98 0.52 -29.96
C VAL A 142 -1.19 0.13 -31.20
N LYS A 143 0.14 0.21 -31.11
CA LYS A 143 1.04 -0.09 -32.23
C LYS A 143 1.18 -1.60 -32.42
N LYS A 144 1.46 -2.02 -33.65
CA LYS A 144 1.76 -3.42 -33.99
C LYS A 144 2.82 -4.00 -33.04
N GLY A 145 2.52 -5.16 -32.49
CA GLY A 145 3.39 -5.91 -31.59
C GLY A 145 3.32 -5.47 -30.13
N GLU A 146 2.58 -4.41 -29.80
CA GLU A 146 2.47 -3.89 -28.43
C GLU A 146 1.19 -4.38 -27.71
N ASN A 147 1.31 -4.50 -26.39
CA ASN A 147 0.24 -4.69 -25.42
C ASN A 147 -0.16 -3.34 -24.81
N GLN A 148 -1.47 -3.07 -24.79
CA GLN A 148 -2.09 -2.06 -23.94
C GLN A 148 -3.00 -2.76 -22.91
N PRO A 149 -2.54 -2.91 -21.65
CA PRO A 149 -3.38 -3.41 -20.58
C PRO A 149 -4.38 -2.34 -20.10
N PHE A 150 -5.58 -2.79 -19.79
CA PHE A 150 -6.61 -2.07 -19.05
C PHE A 150 -6.80 -2.78 -17.72
N TRP A 151 -6.56 -2.06 -16.64
CA TRP A 151 -6.69 -2.53 -15.26
C TRP A 151 -8.15 -2.38 -14.83
N ILE A 152 -8.82 -3.51 -14.63
CA ILE A 152 -10.23 -3.57 -14.24
C ILE A 152 -10.26 -3.88 -12.74
N THR A 153 -10.85 -3.00 -11.93
CA THR A 153 -11.03 -3.20 -10.48
C THR A 153 -12.50 -3.23 -10.16
N VAL A 154 -12.93 -4.20 -9.35
CA VAL A 154 -14.29 -4.26 -8.83
C VAL A 154 -14.23 -4.15 -7.31
N ARG A 155 -14.99 -3.21 -6.77
CA ARG A 155 -15.19 -3.04 -5.32
C ARG A 155 -16.67 -3.14 -4.99
N PRO A 156 -17.18 -4.34 -4.64
CA PRO A 156 -18.56 -4.47 -4.21
C PRO A 156 -18.80 -3.63 -2.95
N PRO A 157 -19.89 -2.85 -2.88
CA PRO A 157 -20.23 -2.11 -1.67
C PRO A 157 -20.37 -3.02 -0.44
N LYS A 158 -20.12 -2.49 0.75
CA LYS A 158 -20.39 -3.18 2.01
C LYS A 158 -21.84 -3.67 2.07
N GLY A 159 -22.06 -4.88 2.58
CA GLY A 159 -23.36 -5.54 2.60
C GLY A 159 -23.80 -6.16 1.25
N THR A 160 -22.94 -6.16 0.22
CA THR A 160 -23.24 -6.89 -1.03
C THR A 160 -23.42 -8.37 -0.73
N GLY A 161 -24.57 -8.93 -1.14
CA GLY A 161 -24.88 -10.33 -0.93
C GLY A 161 -23.94 -11.28 -1.68
N LYS A 162 -23.73 -12.47 -1.11
CA LYS A 162 -23.01 -13.56 -1.77
C LYS A 162 -23.61 -13.86 -3.15
N GLY A 163 -22.78 -14.01 -4.17
CA GLY A 163 -23.27 -14.38 -5.49
C GLY A 163 -22.23 -14.37 -6.59
N MET A 164 -22.64 -14.88 -7.76
CA MET A 164 -21.92 -14.68 -9.01
C MET A 164 -22.59 -13.53 -9.76
N TYR A 165 -21.85 -12.43 -9.94
CA TYR A 165 -22.27 -11.24 -10.66
C TYR A 165 -21.61 -11.26 -12.04
N CYS A 166 -22.43 -11.19 -13.09
CA CYS A 166 -21.99 -11.32 -14.47
C CYS A 166 -22.29 -10.04 -15.25
N GLY A 167 -21.33 -9.59 -16.04
CA GLY A 167 -21.46 -8.46 -16.95
C GLY A 167 -20.58 -8.62 -18.19
N VAL A 168 -20.52 -7.59 -19.01
CA VAL A 168 -19.74 -7.57 -20.25
C VAL A 168 -18.96 -6.27 -20.38
N LEU A 169 -17.66 -6.39 -20.68
CA LEU A 169 -16.85 -5.30 -21.17
C LEU A 169 -16.90 -5.29 -22.71
N ASP A 170 -17.40 -4.21 -23.28
CA ASP A 170 -17.34 -3.96 -24.71
C ASP A 170 -15.98 -3.39 -25.09
N VAL A 171 -15.30 -4.07 -26.02
CA VAL A 171 -14.06 -3.57 -26.63
C VAL A 171 -14.35 -3.20 -28.07
N THR A 172 -14.12 -1.93 -28.42
CA THR A 172 -14.26 -1.46 -29.80
C THR A 172 -12.91 -1.10 -30.41
N VAL A 173 -12.71 -1.40 -31.69
CA VAL A 173 -11.48 -1.04 -32.43
C VAL A 173 -11.82 -0.55 -33.84
N ALA A 174 -11.03 0.36 -34.40
CA ALA A 174 -11.17 0.72 -35.81
C ALA A 174 -10.67 -0.41 -36.72
N LYS A 175 -11.47 -0.81 -37.71
CA LYS A 175 -11.07 -1.78 -38.73
C LYS A 175 -10.33 -1.09 -39.86
N ARG A 176 -9.41 -1.81 -40.50
CA ARG A 176 -8.69 -1.34 -41.70
C ARG A 176 -9.59 -0.97 -42.88
N ASN A 177 -10.77 -1.59 -42.98
CA ASN A 177 -11.73 -1.34 -44.05
C ASN A 177 -12.76 -0.24 -43.74
N GLY A 178 -12.55 0.57 -42.69
CA GLY A 178 -13.41 1.71 -42.35
C GLY A 178 -14.61 1.40 -41.44
N GLY A 179 -14.70 0.19 -40.88
CA GLY A 179 -15.73 -0.18 -39.89
C GLY A 179 -15.24 -0.16 -38.43
N ILE A 180 -16.11 -0.55 -37.48
CA ILE A 180 -15.76 -0.75 -36.07
C ILE A 180 -15.86 -2.24 -35.73
N GLY A 181 -14.78 -2.81 -35.23
CA GLY A 181 -14.75 -4.13 -34.60
C GLY A 181 -15.31 -4.04 -33.20
N ARG A 182 -16.12 -5.01 -32.79
CA ARG A 182 -16.71 -5.08 -31.45
C ARG A 182 -16.49 -6.47 -30.87
N PHE A 183 -15.99 -6.50 -29.65
CA PHE A 183 -15.80 -7.73 -28.88
C PHE A 183 -16.53 -7.60 -27.55
N ALA A 184 -17.31 -8.63 -27.22
CA ALA A 184 -17.94 -8.77 -25.92
C ALA A 184 -17.03 -9.64 -25.04
N VAL A 185 -16.43 -9.05 -24.00
CA VAL A 185 -15.58 -9.77 -23.04
C VAL A 185 -16.38 -10.02 -21.77
N PRO A 186 -16.71 -11.28 -21.42
CA PRO A 186 -17.42 -11.58 -20.17
C PRO A 186 -16.60 -11.16 -18.95
N LEU A 187 -17.26 -10.55 -17.98
CA LEU A 187 -16.71 -10.16 -16.68
C LEU A 187 -17.52 -10.88 -15.59
N ASN A 188 -16.88 -11.78 -14.84
CA ASN A 188 -17.52 -12.54 -13.77
C ASN A 188 -16.88 -12.20 -12.42
N VAL A 189 -17.70 -11.89 -11.43
CA VAL A 189 -17.27 -11.53 -10.08
C VAL A 189 -18.01 -12.40 -9.08
N GLU A 190 -17.28 -13.25 -8.39
CA GLU A 190 -17.81 -13.96 -7.24
C GLU A 190 -17.63 -13.11 -5.98
N VAL A 191 -18.74 -12.74 -5.35
CA VAL A 191 -18.76 -12.07 -4.04
C VAL A 191 -18.97 -13.12 -2.95
N PHE A 192 -18.05 -13.17 -1.97
CA PHE A 192 -18.17 -14.02 -0.79
C PHE A 192 -19.25 -13.50 0.18
N GLY A 193 -19.81 -14.39 1.01
CA GLY A 193 -20.84 -14.04 2.00
C GLY A 193 -20.32 -13.35 3.27
N PHE A 194 -19.33 -12.48 3.17
CA PHE A 194 -18.86 -11.64 4.27
C PHE A 194 -18.25 -10.33 3.76
N ASP A 195 -18.10 -9.38 4.67
CA ASP A 195 -17.58 -8.04 4.39
C ASP A 195 -16.18 -7.89 5.00
N LEU A 196 -15.30 -7.15 4.33
CA LEU A 196 -14.15 -6.55 4.99
C LEU A 196 -14.58 -5.34 5.85
N PRO A 197 -13.95 -5.14 7.02
CA PRO A 197 -14.14 -3.92 7.81
C PRO A 197 -13.60 -2.69 7.06
N ASP A 198 -14.10 -1.51 7.44
CA ASP A 198 -13.62 -0.25 6.86
C ASP A 198 -12.20 0.09 7.34
N GLU A 199 -11.83 -0.41 8.52
CA GLU A 199 -10.51 -0.25 9.11
C GLU A 199 -9.78 -1.59 9.19
N MET A 200 -8.57 -1.65 8.63
CA MET A 200 -7.74 -2.85 8.62
C MET A 200 -7.00 -3.07 9.94
N THR A 201 -6.82 -4.33 10.32
CA THR A 201 -6.11 -4.74 11.55
C THR A 201 -4.61 -4.45 11.47
N CYS A 202 -3.98 -4.63 10.29
CA CYS A 202 -2.56 -4.31 10.10
C CYS A 202 -2.38 -2.79 10.03
N GLN A 203 -1.67 -2.20 10.99
CA GLN A 203 -1.43 -0.76 11.01
C GLN A 203 -0.46 -0.35 9.89
N THR A 204 -0.71 0.80 9.29
CA THR A 204 0.15 1.33 8.21
C THR A 204 0.63 2.72 8.59
N ALA A 205 1.85 3.08 8.20
CA ALA A 205 2.38 4.43 8.39
C ALA A 205 3.22 4.84 7.17
N PHE A 206 2.73 5.83 6.44
CA PHE A 206 3.31 6.24 5.17
C PHE A 206 3.67 7.73 5.21
N GLY A 207 4.87 8.09 4.79
CA GLY A 207 5.19 9.48 4.55
C GLY A 207 4.39 10.03 3.36
N LEU A 208 4.06 11.32 3.41
CA LEU A 208 3.46 12.03 2.29
C LEU A 208 3.97 13.47 2.31
N THR A 209 5.09 13.72 1.63
CA THR A 209 5.74 15.04 1.72
C THR A 209 4.94 16.11 0.95
N LYS A 210 4.16 16.92 1.67
CA LYS A 210 3.35 18.03 1.11
C LYS A 210 4.14 18.96 0.18
N ALA A 211 5.40 19.27 0.53
CA ALA A 211 6.23 20.14 -0.30
C ALA A 211 6.55 19.53 -1.68
N LEU A 212 6.71 18.21 -1.77
CA LEU A 212 6.94 17.52 -3.04
C LEU A 212 5.65 17.48 -3.87
N VAL A 213 4.51 17.20 -3.24
CA VAL A 213 3.19 17.25 -3.90
C VAL A 213 2.93 18.65 -4.45
N ALA A 214 3.10 19.68 -3.64
CA ALA A 214 2.92 21.07 -4.06
C ALA A 214 3.82 21.44 -5.25
N LYS A 215 5.09 21.05 -5.18
CA LYS A 215 6.06 21.26 -6.28
C LYS A 215 5.64 20.55 -7.56
N ALA A 216 5.23 19.29 -7.47
CA ALA A 216 4.81 18.49 -8.63
C ALA A 216 3.56 19.07 -9.32
N HIS A 217 2.63 19.64 -8.54
CA HIS A 217 1.44 20.30 -9.07
C HIS A 217 1.65 21.77 -9.47
N GLY A 218 2.84 22.34 -9.22
CA GLY A 218 3.14 23.74 -9.52
C GLY A 218 2.35 24.74 -8.67
N VAL A 219 2.07 24.42 -7.40
CA VAL A 219 1.33 25.28 -6.44
C VAL A 219 2.18 25.61 -5.22
N LYS A 220 1.79 26.63 -4.45
CA LYS A 220 2.40 26.93 -3.14
C LYS A 220 1.91 25.96 -2.07
N ALA A 221 2.80 25.47 -1.22
CA ALA A 221 2.51 24.43 -0.22
C ALA A 221 1.58 24.87 0.94
N ASP A 222 1.39 26.17 1.10
CA ASP A 222 0.50 26.81 2.07
C ASP A 222 -0.82 27.29 1.44
N SER A 223 -0.99 27.10 0.13
CA SER A 223 -2.20 27.56 -0.58
C SER A 223 -3.42 26.66 -0.30
N PRO A 224 -4.65 27.21 -0.30
CA PRO A 224 -5.87 26.40 -0.24
C PRO A 224 -5.96 25.34 -1.35
N GLN A 225 -5.40 25.64 -2.53
CA GLN A 225 -5.32 24.70 -3.65
C GLN A 225 -4.46 23.48 -3.31
N CYS A 226 -3.32 23.68 -2.63
CA CYS A 226 -2.49 22.57 -2.16
C CYS A 226 -3.23 21.71 -1.13
N LEU A 227 -4.07 22.30 -0.28
CA LEU A 227 -4.90 21.53 0.65
C LEU A 227 -5.93 20.66 -0.09
N ASP A 228 -6.56 21.16 -1.15
CA ASP A 228 -7.47 20.34 -1.98
C ASP A 228 -6.72 19.18 -2.66
N ILE A 229 -5.53 19.46 -3.20
CA ILE A 229 -4.67 18.43 -3.78
C ILE A 229 -4.32 17.38 -2.71
N MET A 230 -3.86 17.79 -1.53
CA MET A 230 -3.51 16.86 -0.46
C MET A 230 -4.71 16.00 -0.02
N GLU A 231 -5.93 16.54 -0.02
CA GLU A 231 -7.16 15.78 0.27
C GLU A 231 -7.37 14.62 -0.71
N ARG A 232 -7.08 14.84 -2.00
CA ARG A 232 -7.15 13.80 -3.04
C ARG A 232 -6.11 12.71 -2.84
N TYR A 233 -4.92 13.08 -2.33
CA TYR A 233 -3.89 12.11 -1.99
C TYR A 233 -4.28 11.31 -0.73
N LEU A 234 -4.89 11.94 0.28
CA LEU A 234 -5.46 11.21 1.42
C LEU A 234 -6.53 10.20 0.97
N LYS A 235 -7.40 10.60 0.04
CA LYS A 235 -8.40 9.71 -0.56
C LYS A 235 -7.73 8.52 -1.26
N ALA A 236 -6.73 8.75 -2.09
CA ALA A 236 -6.02 7.67 -2.78
C ALA A 236 -5.29 6.72 -1.81
N MET A 237 -4.74 7.25 -0.70
CA MET A 237 -4.13 6.43 0.35
C MET A 237 -5.19 5.59 1.09
N SER A 238 -6.32 6.20 1.45
CA SER A 238 -7.45 5.53 2.11
C SER A 238 -8.06 4.41 1.26
N GLU A 239 -8.22 4.63 -0.06
CA GLU A 239 -8.68 3.60 -1.01
C GLU A 239 -7.79 2.35 -1.02
N ASN A 240 -6.54 2.47 -0.56
CA ASN A 240 -5.56 1.39 -0.49
C ASN A 240 -5.18 1.02 0.96
N HIS A 241 -5.98 1.46 1.96
CA HIS A 241 -5.78 1.18 3.39
C HIS A 241 -4.46 1.68 3.98
N LEU A 242 -3.90 2.77 3.41
CA LEU A 242 -2.62 3.36 3.83
C LEU A 242 -2.86 4.59 4.70
N SER A 243 -2.38 4.58 5.95
CA SER A 243 -2.46 5.74 6.84
C SER A 243 -1.23 6.63 6.66
N PRO A 244 -1.37 7.93 6.37
CA PRO A 244 -0.25 8.84 6.35
C PRO A 244 0.23 9.14 7.78
N TYR A 245 1.50 9.51 7.93
CA TYR A 245 2.04 9.96 9.22
C TYR A 245 1.21 11.11 9.82
N GLN A 246 0.77 12.06 9.00
CA GLN A 246 0.06 13.25 9.46
C GLN A 246 -1.23 13.45 8.64
N PRO A 247 -2.31 12.76 8.98
CA PRO A 247 -3.53 12.79 8.16
C PRO A 247 -4.42 14.01 8.44
N ALA A 248 -4.22 14.70 9.57
CA ALA A 248 -4.92 15.95 9.91
C ALA A 248 -4.30 17.13 9.15
N LEU A 249 -4.91 17.53 8.03
CA LEU A 249 -4.41 18.62 7.18
C LEU A 249 -4.90 20.00 7.64
N ARG A 250 -6.10 20.05 8.24
CA ARG A 250 -6.80 21.29 8.59
C ARG A 250 -7.00 21.40 10.10
N GLY A 251 -5.93 21.60 10.85
CA GLY A 251 -6.07 21.82 12.30
C GLY A 251 -4.77 21.58 13.05
N HIS A 252 -4.45 22.52 13.93
CA HIS A 252 -3.39 22.36 14.91
C HIS A 252 -3.94 22.76 16.27
N TRP A 253 -3.53 22.04 17.31
CA TRP A 253 -3.79 22.49 18.65
C TRP A 253 -3.05 23.80 18.92
N LYS A 254 -3.65 24.66 19.74
CA LYS A 254 -3.02 25.90 20.21
C LYS A 254 -2.68 25.75 21.68
N VAL A 255 -1.58 26.35 22.11
CA VAL A 255 -1.15 26.29 23.51
C VAL A 255 -0.89 27.71 24.00
N LYS A 256 -1.58 28.09 25.07
CA LYS A 256 -1.28 29.27 25.88
C LYS A 256 -0.62 28.82 27.18
N TRP A 257 0.22 29.65 27.77
CA TRP A 257 0.89 29.33 29.02
C TRP A 257 0.34 30.20 30.14
N ASN A 258 -0.17 29.58 31.19
CA ASN A 258 -0.51 30.25 32.44
C ASN A 258 0.60 29.92 33.46
N GLY A 259 1.60 30.79 33.54
CA GLY A 259 2.85 30.47 34.22
C GLY A 259 3.53 29.27 33.56
N ASP A 260 3.74 28.19 34.33
CA ASP A 260 4.36 26.95 33.83
C ASP A 260 3.34 25.89 33.37
N VAL A 261 2.05 26.20 33.39
CA VAL A 261 0.98 25.26 33.04
C VAL A 261 0.50 25.54 31.61
N PRO A 262 0.54 24.55 30.70
CA PRO A 262 0.00 24.71 29.36
C PRO A 262 -1.53 24.60 29.38
N VAL A 263 -2.19 25.55 28.72
CA VAL A 263 -3.63 25.56 28.46
C VAL A 263 -3.82 25.32 26.97
N PHE A 264 -4.27 24.11 26.63
CA PHE A 264 -4.50 23.70 25.25
C PHE A 264 -5.91 24.07 24.80
N ASP A 265 -6.00 24.55 23.56
CA ASP A 265 -7.21 24.52 22.76
C ASP A 265 -7.01 23.48 21.66
N PHE A 266 -7.64 22.31 21.85
CA PHE A 266 -7.61 21.21 20.89
C PHE A 266 -8.77 21.26 19.89
N SER A 267 -9.73 22.17 20.03
CA SER A 267 -11.04 22.09 19.37
C SER A 267 -10.97 21.86 17.85
N GLU A 268 -10.19 22.66 17.14
CA GLU A 268 -10.03 22.53 15.68
C GLU A 268 -9.27 21.26 15.27
N TRP A 269 -8.28 20.85 16.07
CA TRP A 269 -7.54 19.61 15.81
C TRP A 269 -8.40 18.37 16.08
N GLU A 270 -9.21 18.36 17.15
CA GLU A 270 -10.12 17.26 17.46
C GLU A 270 -11.18 17.09 16.38
N LYS A 271 -11.76 18.20 15.88
CA LYS A 271 -12.70 18.17 14.75
C LYS A 271 -12.07 17.56 13.50
N GLU A 272 -10.83 17.95 13.18
CA GLU A 272 -10.13 17.42 12.02
C GLU A 272 -9.79 15.94 12.18
N LEU A 273 -9.36 15.50 13.37
CA LEU A 273 -9.16 14.08 13.65
C LEU A 273 -10.46 13.30 13.48
N ASP A 274 -11.57 13.77 14.05
CA ASP A 274 -12.87 13.10 13.92
C ASP A 274 -13.26 12.93 12.45
N ARG A 275 -13.15 14.02 11.67
CA ARG A 275 -13.44 14.00 10.23
C ARG A 275 -12.53 13.02 9.49
N VAL A 276 -11.23 13.08 9.73
CA VAL A 276 -10.25 12.27 9.03
C VAL A 276 -10.44 10.78 9.33
N PHE A 277 -10.60 10.40 10.59
CA PHE A 277 -10.80 9.00 10.98
C PHE A 277 -12.19 8.47 10.59
N SER A 278 -13.23 9.32 10.58
CA SER A 278 -14.57 8.91 10.11
C SER A 278 -14.66 8.78 8.58
N THR A 279 -13.89 9.57 7.83
CA THR A 279 -13.97 9.64 6.36
C THR A 279 -13.01 8.66 5.70
N TYR A 280 -11.78 8.57 6.22
CA TYR A 280 -10.69 7.84 5.58
C TYR A 280 -10.34 6.53 6.27
N HIS A 281 -10.91 6.28 7.46
CA HIS A 281 -10.71 5.03 8.22
C HIS A 281 -9.24 4.67 8.46
N PHE A 282 -8.38 5.68 8.58
CA PHE A 282 -6.97 5.47 8.91
C PHE A 282 -6.83 4.75 10.26
N ASN A 283 -5.80 3.92 10.39
CA ASN A 283 -5.59 3.07 11.55
C ASN A 283 -4.34 3.42 12.37
N SER A 284 -3.59 4.43 11.94
CA SER A 284 -2.49 5.00 12.72
C SER A 284 -2.21 6.46 12.33
N PHE A 285 -1.50 7.18 13.21
CA PHE A 285 -0.93 8.50 12.90
C PHE A 285 0.21 8.88 13.85
N MET A 286 1.13 9.67 13.33
CA MET A 286 2.26 10.23 14.05
C MET A 286 1.84 11.50 14.82
N VAL A 287 2.19 11.55 16.10
CA VAL A 287 2.08 12.74 16.93
C VAL A 287 3.43 13.43 16.95
N TRP A 288 3.48 14.69 16.51
CA TRP A 288 4.71 15.49 16.57
C TRP A 288 5.02 15.91 18.01
N ILE A 289 6.23 15.62 18.47
CA ILE A 289 6.67 15.87 19.84
C ILE A 289 7.81 16.91 19.85
N PRO A 290 7.58 18.13 20.38
CA PRO A 290 8.66 19.11 20.55
C PRO A 290 9.60 18.74 21.70
N GLY A 291 10.79 19.32 21.67
CA GLY A 291 11.60 19.51 22.86
C GLY A 291 12.44 18.32 23.32
N LEU A 292 12.27 17.14 22.75
CA LEU A 292 13.06 15.94 23.07
C LEU A 292 14.36 15.81 22.27
N GLY A 293 14.69 16.83 21.46
CA GLY A 293 15.73 16.74 20.45
C GLY A 293 15.23 15.96 19.23
N GLN A 294 16.15 15.67 18.32
CA GLN A 294 15.90 14.85 17.13
C GLN A 294 17.24 14.32 16.62
N CYS A 295 17.23 13.14 16.01
CA CYS A 295 18.32 12.67 15.17
C CYS A 295 17.75 11.92 13.96
N ASP A 296 18.44 12.08 12.84
CA ASP A 296 18.29 11.33 11.60
C ASP A 296 19.69 11.13 10.97
N MET A 297 19.76 10.38 9.87
CA MET A 297 21.01 10.08 9.16
C MET A 297 21.82 11.31 8.69
N SER A 298 21.24 12.51 8.71
CA SER A 298 21.82 13.76 8.20
C SER A 298 21.87 14.89 9.23
N SER A 299 21.14 14.81 10.33
CA SER A 299 21.00 15.91 11.28
C SER A 299 20.76 15.45 12.72
N ARG A 300 21.28 16.22 13.67
CA ARG A 300 21.01 16.06 15.10
C ARG A 300 20.68 17.41 15.73
N ARG A 301 19.67 17.40 16.61
CA ARG A 301 19.27 18.53 17.45
C ARG A 301 19.20 18.09 18.90
N ASP A 302 19.86 18.86 19.76
CA ASP A 302 19.81 18.60 21.20
C ASP A 302 18.43 18.96 21.78
N PRO A 303 18.03 18.36 22.92
CA PRO A 303 16.76 18.65 23.54
C PRO A 303 16.69 20.10 24.06
N GLU A 304 15.67 20.83 23.62
CA GLU A 304 15.38 22.17 24.08
C GLU A 304 13.89 22.47 23.94
N PHE A 305 13.27 22.97 25.01
CA PHE A 305 11.86 23.34 25.02
C PHE A 305 11.69 24.73 25.61
N MET A 306 11.20 25.68 24.81
CA MET A 306 11.01 27.08 25.21
C MET A 306 12.30 27.75 25.74
N GLY A 307 13.46 27.48 25.11
CA GLY A 307 14.76 28.00 25.55
C GLY A 307 15.35 27.29 26.77
N LEU A 308 14.68 26.27 27.30
CA LEU A 308 15.13 25.49 28.45
C LEU A 308 15.75 24.17 27.98
N LYS A 309 16.81 23.74 28.65
CA LYS A 309 17.52 22.49 28.39
C LYS A 309 17.27 21.45 29.49
N PRO A 310 17.50 20.15 29.23
CA PRO A 310 17.51 19.11 30.25
C PRO A 310 18.35 19.49 31.47
N GLY A 311 17.89 19.12 32.66
CA GLY A 311 18.51 19.52 33.94
C GLY A 311 17.92 20.80 34.55
N ASN A 312 17.22 21.63 33.77
CA ASN A 312 16.44 22.73 34.32
C ASN A 312 15.07 22.22 34.84
N PRO A 313 14.69 22.46 36.11
CA PRO A 313 13.40 21.99 36.65
C PRO A 313 12.18 22.49 35.87
N LEU A 314 12.26 23.67 35.25
CA LEU A 314 11.18 24.21 34.42
C LEU A 314 11.06 23.50 33.07
N TYR A 315 12.15 22.95 32.52
CA TYR A 315 12.09 22.13 31.30
C TYR A 315 11.20 20.91 31.56
N GLU A 316 11.49 20.18 32.64
CA GLU A 316 10.77 18.97 32.99
C GLU A 316 9.29 19.26 33.32
N LYS A 317 9.04 20.28 34.13
CA LYS A 317 7.68 20.69 34.50
C LYS A 317 6.84 21.05 33.28
N ARG A 318 7.36 21.90 32.39
CA ARG A 318 6.62 22.42 31.23
C ARG A 318 6.42 21.36 30.15
N LEU A 319 7.48 20.67 29.75
CA LEU A 319 7.38 19.63 28.72
C LEU A 319 6.58 18.43 29.24
N GLY A 320 6.76 18.05 30.51
CA GLY A 320 5.99 16.98 31.14
C GLY A 320 4.49 17.27 31.14
N ALA A 321 4.09 18.48 31.55
CA ALA A 321 2.69 18.90 31.52
C ALA A 321 2.12 18.97 30.08
N TYR A 322 2.95 19.41 29.13
CA TYR A 322 2.59 19.46 27.71
C TYR A 322 2.26 18.06 27.16
N LEU A 323 3.13 17.08 27.42
CA LEU A 323 2.97 15.69 26.96
C LEU A 323 1.76 15.00 27.63
N ALA A 324 1.58 15.21 28.94
CA ALA A 324 0.44 14.66 29.67
C ALA A 324 -0.89 15.20 29.13
N ALA A 325 -0.96 16.47 28.73
CA ALA A 325 -2.15 17.05 28.13
C ALA A 325 -2.48 16.44 26.75
N ILE A 326 -1.47 16.18 25.92
CA ILE A 326 -1.64 15.50 24.62
C ILE A 326 -2.14 14.06 24.82
N GLU A 327 -1.51 13.28 25.68
CA GLU A 327 -1.98 11.92 25.99
C GLU A 327 -3.41 11.93 26.52
N GLY A 328 -3.72 12.84 27.44
CA GLY A 328 -5.07 12.98 28.00
C GLY A 328 -6.12 13.28 26.92
N CYS A 329 -5.79 14.12 25.94
CA CYS A 329 -6.63 14.38 24.78
C CYS A 329 -6.86 13.11 23.94
N LEU A 330 -5.78 12.44 23.52
CA LEU A 330 -5.84 11.22 22.72
C LEU A 330 -6.62 10.10 23.41
N LYS A 331 -6.44 9.96 24.74
CA LYS A 331 -7.17 8.99 25.56
C LYS A 331 -8.66 9.31 25.60
N ARG A 332 -9.06 10.57 25.79
CA ARG A 332 -10.47 10.98 25.77
C ARG A 332 -11.13 10.72 24.43
N LYS A 333 -10.39 10.88 23.32
CA LYS A 333 -10.90 10.60 21.97
C LYS A 333 -10.85 9.12 21.57
N GLY A 334 -10.29 8.25 22.40
CA GLY A 334 -10.10 6.83 22.05
C GLY A 334 -9.10 6.61 20.90
N LEU A 335 -8.20 7.58 20.66
CA LEU A 335 -7.22 7.54 19.55
C LEU A 335 -5.82 7.14 20.02
N LEU A 336 -5.61 6.90 21.32
CA LEU A 336 -4.29 6.60 21.87
C LEU A 336 -3.65 5.34 21.26
N ASP A 337 -4.45 4.30 20.95
CA ASP A 337 -3.98 3.07 20.30
C ASP A 337 -3.65 3.23 18.80
N LYS A 338 -3.99 4.37 18.20
CA LYS A 338 -3.61 4.71 16.82
C LYS A 338 -2.42 5.66 16.78
N ALA A 339 -2.17 6.38 17.88
CA ALA A 339 -1.14 7.39 17.98
C ALA A 339 0.23 6.80 18.31
N TYR A 340 1.27 7.33 17.66
CA TYR A 340 2.65 7.03 18.01
C TYR A 340 3.53 8.28 17.91
N ALA A 341 4.53 8.37 18.78
CA ALA A 341 5.63 9.31 18.70
C ALA A 341 6.75 8.69 17.86
N TYR A 342 7.20 9.43 16.86
CA TYR A 342 8.34 9.08 16.02
C TYR A 342 9.30 10.28 16.03
N VAL A 343 10.21 10.27 17.00
CA VAL A 343 11.10 11.41 17.31
C VAL A 343 12.49 11.22 16.72
N TYR A 344 12.96 9.98 16.67
CA TYR A 344 14.30 9.61 16.24
C TYR A 344 14.21 8.64 15.06
N ASP A 345 15.04 8.86 14.05
CA ASP A 345 15.09 8.05 12.84
C ASP A 345 16.49 7.41 12.71
N GLU A 346 16.53 6.07 12.69
CA GLU A 346 17.74 5.27 12.47
C GLU A 346 18.99 5.72 13.29
N PRO A 347 18.89 5.91 14.63
CA PRO A 347 19.96 6.50 15.42
C PRO A 347 21.24 5.64 15.41
N LEU A 348 22.39 6.31 15.40
CA LEU A 348 23.69 5.69 15.63
C LEU A 348 23.91 5.41 17.11
N ALA A 349 24.85 4.51 17.44
CA ALA A 349 25.15 4.15 18.83
C ALA A 349 25.53 5.38 19.70
N SER A 350 26.19 6.38 19.10
CA SER A 350 26.53 7.67 19.75
C SER A 350 25.31 8.55 20.10
N GLU A 351 24.12 8.17 19.66
CA GLU A 351 22.87 8.89 19.85
C GLU A 351 21.91 8.16 20.78
N TYR A 352 22.27 6.96 21.26
CA TYR A 352 21.38 6.17 22.10
C TYR A 352 21.07 6.82 23.45
N ASP A 353 21.98 7.62 23.99
CA ASP A 353 21.70 8.37 25.22
C ASP A 353 20.65 9.47 24.98
N LEU A 354 20.61 10.06 23.79
CA LEU A 354 19.53 10.98 23.38
C LEU A 354 18.20 10.22 23.28
N VAL A 355 18.20 9.04 22.68
CA VAL A 355 16.99 8.20 22.56
C VAL A 355 16.48 7.77 23.94
N LYS A 356 17.36 7.25 24.81
CA LYS A 356 17.02 6.87 26.19
C LYS A 356 16.45 8.06 26.97
N PHE A 357 17.06 9.24 26.81
CA PHE A 357 16.55 10.46 27.42
C PHE A 357 15.13 10.78 26.93
N GLY A 358 14.91 10.95 25.62
CA GLY A 358 13.62 11.43 25.13
C GLY A 358 12.50 10.41 25.26
N TYR A 359 12.77 9.13 24.96
CA TYR A 359 11.78 8.07 25.13
C TYR A 359 11.57 7.67 26.59
N GLY A 360 12.59 7.83 27.45
CA GLY A 360 12.41 7.80 28.90
C GLY A 360 11.52 8.94 29.41
N PHE A 361 11.66 10.14 28.85
CA PHE A 361 10.82 11.29 29.17
C PHE A 361 9.36 11.07 28.76
N LEU A 362 9.12 10.56 27.55
CA LEU A 362 7.78 10.14 27.11
C LEU A 362 7.21 9.04 28.01
N ARG A 363 8.01 8.02 28.35
CA ARG A 363 7.56 6.96 29.27
C ARG A 363 7.12 7.52 30.63
N LYS A 364 7.76 8.58 31.11
CA LYS A 364 7.41 9.23 32.39
C LYS A 364 6.14 10.08 32.32
N HIS A 365 5.94 10.83 31.23
CA HIS A 365 4.92 11.88 31.16
C HIS A 365 3.75 11.60 30.20
N ALA A 366 3.91 10.66 29.28
CA ALA A 366 2.88 10.16 28.35
C ALA A 366 3.11 8.65 28.10
N PRO A 367 3.00 7.81 29.15
CA PRO A 367 3.38 6.40 29.09
C PRO A 367 2.64 5.57 28.04
N GLY A 368 1.39 5.91 27.76
CA GLY A 368 0.51 5.24 26.81
C GLY A 368 0.75 5.65 25.35
N LEU A 369 1.45 6.75 25.09
CA LEU A 369 1.87 7.07 23.73
C LEU A 369 2.99 6.11 23.29
N ARG A 370 2.77 5.42 22.18
CA ARG A 370 3.75 4.50 21.60
C ARG A 370 4.99 5.27 21.16
N ARG A 371 6.16 4.70 21.41
CA ARG A 371 7.47 5.28 21.13
C ARG A 371 8.10 4.46 20.01
N MET A 372 7.89 4.91 18.78
CA MET A 372 8.32 4.23 17.57
C MET A 372 9.82 4.41 17.35
N LEU A 373 10.55 3.36 16.99
CA LEU A 373 11.93 3.50 16.51
C LEU A 373 12.18 2.68 15.24
N PRO A 374 12.37 3.34 14.09
CA PRO A 374 13.04 2.72 12.96
C PRO A 374 14.50 2.45 13.30
N ALA A 375 14.95 1.23 13.04
CA ALA A 375 16.27 0.79 13.47
C ALA A 375 17.00 -0.02 12.40
N LEU A 376 18.24 0.41 12.11
CA LEU A 376 19.15 -0.23 11.15
C LEU A 376 20.08 -1.28 11.75
N ALA A 377 20.07 -1.50 13.07
CA ALA A 377 21.12 -2.29 13.69
C ALA A 377 20.66 -3.17 14.85
N HIS A 378 21.19 -4.40 14.86
CA HIS A 378 20.90 -5.42 15.88
C HIS A 378 21.24 -4.99 17.32
N HIS A 379 22.22 -4.10 17.51
CA HIS A 379 22.62 -3.64 18.84
C HIS A 379 21.62 -2.66 19.46
N ALA A 380 20.89 -1.89 18.64
CA ALA A 380 19.84 -0.98 19.10
C ALA A 380 18.82 -1.70 19.98
N PHE A 381 18.43 -2.92 19.58
CA PHE A 381 17.44 -3.76 20.28
C PHE A 381 17.91 -4.27 21.64
N ARG A 382 19.15 -4.01 22.08
CA ARG A 382 19.60 -4.33 23.43
C ARG A 382 19.91 -3.06 24.22
N GLU A 383 20.49 -2.07 23.57
CA GLU A 383 20.96 -0.86 24.25
C GLU A 383 19.82 0.11 24.57
N LEU A 384 18.68 0.00 23.90
CA LEU A 384 17.50 0.86 24.09
C LEU A 384 16.33 0.16 24.78
N ASP A 385 16.61 -0.92 25.51
CA ASP A 385 15.63 -1.69 26.29
C ASP A 385 14.76 -0.79 27.18
N GLY A 386 13.44 -0.90 27.02
CA GLY A 386 12.46 -0.17 27.84
C GLY A 386 12.35 1.34 27.55
N ALA A 387 13.14 1.88 26.62
CA ALA A 387 12.91 3.21 26.05
C ALA A 387 11.88 3.11 24.92
N VAL A 388 12.11 2.21 23.96
CA VAL A 388 11.22 1.91 22.83
C VAL A 388 10.14 0.91 23.27
N ASN A 389 8.93 1.03 22.72
CA ASN A 389 7.87 0.01 22.84
C ASN A 389 7.13 -0.27 21.51
N LEU A 390 7.53 0.42 20.44
CA LEU A 390 7.12 0.15 19.07
C LEU A 390 8.36 0.10 18.18
N TRP A 391 8.89 -1.10 17.96
CA TRP A 391 10.06 -1.29 17.11
C TRP A 391 9.66 -1.35 15.65
N CYS A 392 10.43 -0.72 14.77
CA CYS A 392 10.19 -0.76 13.32
C CYS A 392 11.51 -1.04 12.56
N PRO A 393 12.12 -2.22 12.69
CA PRO A 393 13.35 -2.53 11.95
C PRO A 393 13.15 -2.68 10.44
N GLN A 394 14.24 -2.58 9.67
CA GLN A 394 14.22 -3.11 8.30
C GLN A 394 13.94 -4.61 8.32
N MET A 395 13.20 -5.09 7.33
CA MET A 395 12.74 -6.47 7.26
C MET A 395 13.82 -7.53 7.55
N GLN A 396 15.04 -7.38 7.01
CA GLN A 396 16.13 -8.36 7.17
C GLN A 396 16.62 -8.51 8.62
N TYR A 397 16.30 -7.57 9.51
CA TYR A 397 16.70 -7.61 10.91
C TYR A 397 15.65 -8.24 11.83
N LEU A 398 14.51 -8.68 11.29
CA LEU A 398 13.40 -9.20 12.07
C LEU A 398 13.78 -10.45 12.89
N SER A 399 14.61 -11.34 12.34
CA SER A 399 15.05 -12.58 13.02
C SER A 399 16.12 -12.37 14.10
N SER A 400 16.48 -11.12 14.39
CA SER A 400 17.55 -10.83 15.32
C SER A 400 17.23 -11.25 16.76
N PRO A 401 18.21 -11.79 17.51
CA PRO A 401 18.00 -12.19 18.91
C PRO A 401 17.54 -11.04 19.81
N GLY A 402 17.94 -9.81 19.51
CA GLY A 402 17.50 -8.61 20.23
C GLY A 402 16.01 -8.36 20.06
N LEU A 403 15.51 -8.38 18.83
CA LEU A 403 14.09 -8.13 18.55
C LEU A 403 13.19 -9.25 19.11
N LYS A 404 13.65 -10.50 19.08
CA LYS A 404 12.94 -11.62 19.73
C LYS A 404 12.69 -11.34 21.21
N ARG A 405 13.70 -10.85 21.93
CA ARG A 405 13.56 -10.46 23.34
C ARG A 405 12.55 -9.34 23.54
N GLN A 406 12.55 -8.33 22.67
CA GLN A 406 11.57 -7.23 22.77
C GLN A 406 10.14 -7.73 22.57
N ARG A 407 9.94 -8.62 21.60
CA ARG A 407 8.64 -9.27 21.38
C ARG A 407 8.18 -10.08 22.60
N GLU A 408 9.07 -10.83 23.24
CA GLU A 408 8.77 -11.61 24.46
C GLU A 408 8.39 -10.72 25.66
N ARG A 409 8.86 -9.47 25.69
CA ARG A 409 8.48 -8.46 26.70
C ARG A 409 7.13 -7.79 26.42
N GLY A 410 6.51 -8.07 25.27
CA GLY A 410 5.24 -7.47 24.87
C GLY A 410 5.37 -6.18 24.06
N ASP A 411 6.59 -5.82 23.62
CA ASP A 411 6.74 -4.67 22.72
C ASP A 411 6.09 -4.95 21.37
N MET A 412 5.56 -3.89 20.76
CA MET A 412 4.98 -3.95 19.43
C MET A 412 6.08 -3.96 18.39
N ILE A 413 5.91 -4.81 17.36
CA ILE A 413 6.83 -4.89 16.23
C ILE A 413 6.07 -4.51 14.97
N TRP A 414 6.48 -3.41 14.35
CA TRP A 414 6.25 -3.08 12.94
C TRP A 414 7.54 -3.36 12.17
N TRP A 415 7.57 -3.07 10.88
CA TRP A 415 8.80 -3.08 10.08
C TRP A 415 8.64 -2.21 8.83
N TYR A 416 9.75 -1.99 8.13
CA TYR A 416 9.76 -1.25 6.88
C TYR A 416 10.67 -1.89 5.84
N ILE A 417 10.42 -1.48 4.60
CA ILE A 417 11.30 -1.63 3.45
C ILE A 417 11.53 -0.23 2.86
N CYS A 418 12.63 -0.04 2.15
CA CYS A 418 12.97 1.21 1.47
C CYS A 418 13.92 0.91 0.30
N ASN A 419 15.05 1.60 0.21
CA ASN A 419 16.16 1.22 -0.66
C ASN A 419 16.85 -0.09 -0.24
N ASN A 420 16.60 -0.57 0.98
CA ASN A 420 16.98 -1.89 1.49
C ASN A 420 15.82 -2.51 2.30
N PRO A 421 15.79 -3.84 2.47
CA PRO A 421 16.67 -4.81 1.81
C PRO A 421 16.39 -4.87 0.30
N LYS A 422 17.37 -5.37 -0.45
CA LYS A 422 17.28 -5.67 -1.89
C LYS A 422 17.00 -7.15 -2.11
N SER A 423 16.88 -7.60 -3.35
CA SER A 423 16.78 -9.04 -3.66
C SER A 423 17.84 -9.84 -2.87
N PRO A 424 17.49 -11.00 -2.27
CA PRO A 424 16.28 -11.79 -2.48
C PRO A 424 15.10 -11.49 -1.52
N TYR A 425 15.10 -10.38 -0.80
CA TYR A 425 13.96 -9.98 0.02
C TYR A 425 12.84 -9.36 -0.83
N ALA A 426 11.62 -9.33 -0.30
CA ALA A 426 10.51 -8.60 -0.93
C ALA A 426 10.82 -7.09 -0.94
N CYS A 427 10.68 -6.46 -2.10
CA CYS A 427 11.04 -5.06 -2.33
C CYS A 427 9.86 -4.24 -2.86
N GLU A 428 10.03 -2.91 -2.89
CA GLU A 428 9.03 -1.96 -3.41
C GLU A 428 9.34 -1.43 -4.82
N PHE A 429 10.37 -1.96 -5.50
CA PHE A 429 10.89 -1.37 -6.73
C PHE A 429 10.01 -1.60 -7.96
N ILE A 430 9.98 -0.61 -8.86
CA ILE A 430 9.18 -0.62 -10.09
C ILE A 430 9.58 -1.76 -11.04
N ASP A 431 10.84 -2.15 -11.03
CA ASP A 431 11.40 -3.16 -11.92
C ASP A 431 11.40 -4.58 -11.33
N HIS A 432 10.90 -4.75 -10.11
CA HIS A 432 10.69 -6.06 -9.48
C HIS A 432 9.32 -6.67 -9.79
N PRO A 433 9.12 -7.98 -9.59
CA PRO A 433 7.80 -8.60 -9.66
C PRO A 433 6.75 -7.88 -8.80
N ALA A 434 5.61 -7.55 -9.40
CA ALA A 434 4.51 -6.86 -8.73
C ALA A 434 4.04 -7.50 -7.40
N PRO A 435 3.93 -8.84 -7.31
CA PRO A 435 3.47 -9.51 -6.10
C PRO A 435 4.38 -9.36 -4.86
N GLU A 436 5.60 -8.83 -4.98
CA GLU A 436 6.53 -8.66 -3.85
C GLU A 436 5.92 -7.86 -2.69
N LEU A 437 5.12 -6.84 -3.00
CA LEU A 437 4.45 -6.07 -1.96
C LEU A 437 3.29 -6.83 -1.33
N ARG A 438 2.59 -7.69 -2.08
CA ARG A 438 1.54 -8.56 -1.52
C ARG A 438 2.14 -9.63 -0.60
N ILE A 439 3.21 -10.29 -1.03
CA ILE A 439 3.92 -11.29 -0.20
C ILE A 439 4.52 -10.66 1.05
N TRP A 440 4.96 -9.39 1.00
CA TRP A 440 5.41 -8.68 2.19
C TRP A 440 4.33 -8.68 3.30
N LEU A 441 3.06 -8.47 2.97
CA LEU A 441 1.98 -8.51 3.97
C LEU A 441 1.62 -9.92 4.44
N TRP A 442 1.83 -10.95 3.61
CA TRP A 442 1.74 -12.35 4.06
C TRP A 442 2.88 -12.70 5.03
N LEU A 443 4.10 -12.20 4.78
CA LEU A 443 5.21 -12.29 5.73
C LEU A 443 4.88 -11.52 7.01
N THR A 444 4.23 -10.35 6.91
CA THR A 444 3.78 -9.55 8.07
C THR A 444 2.86 -10.39 8.97
N TRP A 445 1.91 -11.13 8.38
CA TRP A 445 1.06 -12.08 9.13
C TRP A 445 1.86 -13.25 9.71
N LYS A 446 2.64 -13.96 8.88
CA LYS A 446 3.46 -15.13 9.27
C LYS A 446 4.36 -14.82 10.46
N GLU A 447 5.00 -13.65 10.42
CA GLU A 447 5.97 -13.20 11.41
C GLU A 447 5.35 -12.45 12.60
N LYS A 448 4.00 -12.38 12.67
CA LYS A 448 3.26 -11.71 13.74
C LYS A 448 3.69 -10.24 13.91
N VAL A 449 3.92 -9.58 12.80
CA VAL A 449 4.18 -8.14 12.74
C VAL A 449 2.83 -7.41 12.72
N GLY A 450 2.72 -6.33 13.50
CA GLY A 450 1.46 -5.60 13.71
C GLY A 450 1.25 -4.41 12.78
N GLY A 451 2.28 -4.04 12.02
CA GLY A 451 2.18 -2.92 11.10
C GLY A 451 3.38 -2.73 10.20
N VAL A 452 3.20 -1.88 9.19
CA VAL A 452 4.18 -1.60 8.15
C VAL A 452 4.40 -0.11 8.01
N LEU A 453 5.63 0.25 7.66
CA LEU A 453 6.02 1.63 7.40
C LEU A 453 6.69 1.74 6.03
N ILE A 454 6.39 2.83 5.32
CA ILE A 454 7.15 3.30 4.16
C ILE A 454 7.42 4.79 4.35
N TRP A 455 8.67 5.19 4.16
CA TRP A 455 9.13 6.53 4.54
C TRP A 455 8.52 7.67 3.70
N ASP A 456 8.09 7.41 2.46
CA ASP A 456 7.30 8.33 1.63
C ASP A 456 6.49 7.56 0.56
N ALA A 457 5.29 8.02 0.23
CA ALA A 457 4.48 7.47 -0.87
C ALA A 457 4.60 8.28 -2.18
N PHE A 458 5.21 9.46 -2.12
CA PHE A 458 5.32 10.44 -3.21
C PHE A 458 6.74 11.05 -3.33
N ASN A 459 7.78 10.22 -3.28
CA ASN A 459 9.18 10.66 -3.39
C ASN A 459 9.56 11.10 -4.82
N TRP A 460 9.15 12.31 -5.21
CA TRP A 460 9.49 12.94 -6.50
C TRP A 460 10.67 13.91 -6.40
N ARG A 461 11.73 13.54 -5.64
CA ARG A 461 12.93 14.38 -5.45
C ARG A 461 13.90 14.41 -6.66
N GLY A 462 13.55 13.76 -7.77
CA GLY A 462 14.35 13.64 -8.99
C GLY A 462 15.19 12.37 -9.01
N GLN A 463 15.05 11.56 -10.08
CA GLN A 463 15.68 10.24 -10.22
C GLN A 463 17.21 10.26 -10.41
N THR A 464 17.84 11.43 -10.48
CA THR A 464 19.22 11.57 -10.96
C THR A 464 20.30 11.23 -9.93
N LYS A 465 19.95 10.99 -8.66
CA LYS A 465 20.95 10.74 -7.61
C LYS A 465 21.21 9.26 -7.30
N HIS A 466 20.26 8.37 -7.58
CA HIS A 466 20.34 6.94 -7.20
C HIS A 466 19.76 6.05 -8.32
N PRO A 467 20.58 5.63 -9.30
CA PRO A 467 20.12 4.80 -10.43
C PRO A 467 19.68 3.39 -10.01
N ASP A 468 19.92 3.00 -8.76
CA ASP A 468 19.67 1.69 -8.17
C ASP A 468 18.49 1.69 -7.17
N GLN A 469 17.57 2.65 -7.28
CA GLN A 469 16.40 2.83 -6.40
C GLN A 469 15.14 3.12 -7.23
N ASN A 470 14.82 2.24 -8.19
CA ASN A 470 13.75 2.51 -9.15
C ASN A 470 12.37 2.55 -8.47
N GLY A 471 11.84 3.76 -8.31
CA GLY A 471 10.49 3.98 -7.78
C GLY A 471 10.32 3.76 -6.28
N GLU A 472 11.44 3.70 -5.57
CA GLU A 472 11.52 3.74 -4.11
C GLU A 472 10.73 4.95 -3.56
N GLY A 473 9.90 4.68 -2.55
CA GLY A 473 8.99 5.66 -1.97
C GLY A 473 8.01 6.36 -2.95
N ARG A 474 7.73 5.78 -4.12
CA ARG A 474 6.93 6.42 -5.18
C ARG A 474 5.78 5.53 -5.64
N PHE A 475 4.71 5.47 -4.85
CA PHE A 475 3.49 4.72 -5.16
C PHE A 475 2.43 5.56 -5.86
N LEU A 476 2.50 6.88 -5.69
CA LEU A 476 1.62 7.84 -6.30
C LEU A 476 2.40 8.70 -7.30
N TYR A 477 1.77 9.00 -8.43
CA TYR A 477 2.29 9.84 -9.50
C TYR A 477 1.41 11.10 -9.59
N PRO A 478 1.99 12.28 -9.92
CA PRO A 478 1.18 13.43 -10.26
C PRO A 478 0.36 13.10 -11.52
N PRO A 479 -0.80 13.76 -11.71
CA PRO A 479 -1.51 13.74 -12.98
C PRO A 479 -0.59 14.02 -14.17
N GLU A 480 -0.82 13.38 -15.33
CA GLU A 480 0.02 13.59 -16.53
C GLU A 480 0.07 15.07 -16.95
N GLU A 481 -1.03 15.79 -16.74
CA GLU A 481 -1.15 17.23 -17.01
C GLU A 481 -0.15 18.09 -16.23
N CYS A 482 0.29 17.64 -15.04
CA CYS A 482 1.30 18.36 -14.24
C CYS A 482 2.65 18.48 -14.97
N ALA A 483 2.92 17.63 -15.97
CA ALA A 483 4.14 17.71 -16.77
C ALA A 483 4.20 18.96 -17.66
N THR A 484 3.04 19.54 -18.02
CA THR A 484 2.95 20.67 -18.95
C THR A 484 2.18 21.86 -18.39
N LYS A 485 1.46 21.69 -17.28
CA LYS A 485 0.59 22.70 -16.68
C LYS A 485 0.80 22.80 -15.17
N ALA A 486 0.96 24.04 -14.68
CA ALA A 486 0.96 24.34 -13.25
C ALA A 486 -0.47 24.56 -12.74
N GLY A 487 -0.68 24.36 -11.43
CA GLY A 487 -1.98 24.56 -10.79
C GLY A 487 -3.00 23.47 -11.10
N VAL A 488 -2.55 22.27 -11.50
CA VAL A 488 -3.44 21.14 -11.77
C VAL A 488 -4.01 20.63 -10.45
N VAL A 489 -5.33 20.56 -10.36
CA VAL A 489 -6.05 20.03 -9.21
C VAL A 489 -6.81 18.78 -9.67
N ALA A 490 -6.19 17.63 -9.50
CA ALA A 490 -6.72 16.33 -9.91
C ALA A 490 -6.18 15.22 -9.00
N ASP A 491 -6.82 14.06 -9.05
CA ASP A 491 -6.44 12.90 -8.25
C ASP A 491 -5.07 12.37 -8.68
N PRO A 492 -4.24 11.85 -7.75
CA PRO A 492 -2.99 11.24 -8.13
C PRO A 492 -3.21 9.99 -8.97
N VAL A 493 -2.28 9.74 -9.89
CA VAL A 493 -2.20 8.48 -10.62
C VAL A 493 -1.62 7.42 -9.67
N GLN A 494 -2.38 6.37 -9.40
CA GLN A 494 -1.97 5.26 -8.52
C GLN A 494 -1.04 4.28 -9.26
N SER A 495 -0.18 3.58 -8.53
CA SER A 495 0.70 2.56 -9.14
C SER A 495 0.07 1.17 -9.20
N VAL A 496 0.63 0.24 -9.97
CA VAL A 496 0.31 -1.20 -9.84
C VAL A 496 0.84 -1.74 -8.50
N ARG A 497 1.98 -1.21 -8.03
CA ARG A 497 2.54 -1.59 -6.73
C ARG A 497 1.63 -1.25 -5.53
N ILE A 498 0.92 -0.11 -5.55
CA ILE A 498 0.04 0.28 -4.45
C ILE A 498 -1.19 -0.64 -4.34
N THR A 499 -1.66 -1.20 -5.46
CA THR A 499 -2.75 -2.18 -5.44
C THR A 499 -2.29 -3.50 -4.84
N HIS A 500 -1.04 -3.92 -5.06
CA HIS A 500 -0.50 -5.10 -4.38
C HIS A 500 -0.26 -4.90 -2.89
N LEU A 501 0.08 -3.68 -2.45
CA LEU A 501 0.05 -3.33 -1.02
C LEU A 501 -1.36 -3.47 -0.44
N ARG A 502 -2.37 -2.91 -1.13
CA ARG A 502 -3.79 -3.02 -0.74
C ARG A 502 -4.21 -4.49 -0.66
N ASP A 503 -4.00 -5.27 -1.73
CA ASP A 503 -4.38 -6.69 -1.79
C ASP A 503 -3.73 -7.48 -0.64
N GLY A 504 -2.48 -7.16 -0.27
CA GLY A 504 -1.79 -7.78 0.86
C GLY A 504 -2.39 -7.40 2.23
N LEU A 505 -2.81 -6.15 2.40
CA LEU A 505 -3.48 -5.68 3.62
C LEU A 505 -4.89 -6.30 3.76
N GLU A 506 -5.61 -6.42 2.65
CA GLU A 506 -6.91 -7.09 2.58
C GLU A 506 -6.75 -8.59 2.88
N ASP A 507 -5.74 -9.27 2.34
CA ASP A 507 -5.40 -10.66 2.69
C ASP A 507 -5.09 -10.82 4.19
N TYR A 508 -4.34 -9.88 4.78
CA TYR A 508 -4.08 -9.86 6.23
C TYR A 508 -5.39 -9.80 7.01
N GLU A 509 -6.37 -9.03 6.55
CA GLU A 509 -7.66 -8.92 7.20
C GLU A 509 -8.49 -10.21 7.10
N TYR A 510 -8.36 -10.99 6.02
CA TYR A 510 -8.96 -12.34 5.95
C TYR A 510 -8.42 -13.22 7.08
N PHE A 511 -7.11 -13.20 7.31
CA PHE A 511 -6.52 -13.92 8.43
C PHE A 511 -7.01 -13.39 9.78
N ALA A 512 -7.13 -12.07 9.94
CA ALA A 512 -7.63 -11.45 11.17
C ALA A 512 -9.09 -11.85 11.47
N ILE A 513 -9.97 -11.82 10.46
CA ILE A 513 -11.37 -12.28 10.55
C ILE A 513 -11.40 -13.76 10.95
N LEU A 514 -10.65 -14.62 10.24
CA LEU A 514 -10.62 -16.05 10.56
C LEU A 514 -10.10 -16.30 11.98
N LYS A 515 -9.08 -15.57 12.42
CA LYS A 515 -8.52 -15.68 13.77
C LYS A 515 -9.55 -15.29 14.84
N ARG A 516 -10.40 -14.29 14.60
CA ARG A 516 -11.51 -13.93 15.50
C ARG A 516 -12.60 -15.01 15.56
N LEU A 517 -12.88 -15.67 14.44
CA LEU A 517 -13.90 -16.72 14.36
C LEU A 517 -13.42 -18.07 14.92
N SER A 518 -12.17 -18.43 14.64
CA SER A 518 -11.55 -19.72 15.01
C SER A 518 -10.03 -19.54 15.23
N PRO A 519 -9.60 -19.11 16.43
CA PRO A 519 -8.20 -18.76 16.73
C PRO A 519 -7.16 -19.86 16.49
N SER A 520 -7.58 -21.13 16.52
CA SER A 520 -6.72 -22.31 16.28
C SER A 520 -6.87 -22.90 14.88
N ASN A 521 -7.51 -22.20 13.94
CA ASN A 521 -7.73 -22.72 12.60
C ASN A 521 -6.38 -22.94 11.88
N PRO A 522 -6.13 -24.11 11.27
CA PRO A 522 -4.87 -24.39 10.59
C PRO A 522 -4.62 -23.49 9.38
N LEU A 523 -5.66 -22.90 8.76
CA LEU A 523 -5.52 -21.96 7.66
C LEU A 523 -4.88 -20.63 8.08
N LEU A 524 -4.73 -20.35 9.38
CA LEU A 524 -3.98 -19.19 9.87
C LEU A 524 -2.47 -19.32 9.66
N GLN A 525 -1.97 -20.50 9.32
CA GLN A 525 -0.57 -20.71 8.96
C GLN A 525 -0.37 -20.40 7.48
N VAL A 526 0.63 -19.56 7.18
CA VAL A 526 1.08 -19.32 5.81
C VAL A 526 1.83 -20.56 5.30
N PRO A 527 1.39 -21.20 4.22
CA PRO A 527 2.02 -22.43 3.74
C PRO A 527 3.37 -22.18 3.05
N ASP A 528 4.26 -23.17 3.08
CA ASP A 528 5.57 -23.14 2.40
C ASP A 528 5.47 -22.87 0.88
N SER A 529 4.32 -23.21 0.27
CA SER A 529 4.06 -22.91 -1.15
C SER A 529 3.90 -21.42 -1.44
N VAL A 530 3.65 -20.60 -0.41
CA VAL A 530 3.65 -19.14 -0.49
C VAL A 530 5.04 -18.61 -0.09
N THR A 531 5.55 -19.03 1.07
CA THR A 531 6.90 -18.67 1.55
C THR A 531 7.44 -19.73 2.50
N SER A 532 8.66 -20.21 2.26
CA SER A 532 9.44 -21.02 3.20
C SER A 532 10.27 -20.14 4.15
N SER A 533 10.77 -18.99 3.67
CA SER A 533 11.58 -18.04 4.46
C SER A 533 11.39 -16.59 4.01
N MET A 534 12.06 -15.64 4.68
CA MET A 534 12.06 -14.21 4.33
C MET A 534 12.60 -13.92 2.91
N THR A 535 13.34 -14.86 2.32
CA THR A 535 14.02 -14.71 1.03
C THR A 535 13.62 -15.77 0.00
N GLU A 536 12.72 -16.68 0.38
CA GLU A 536 12.21 -17.75 -0.48
C GLU A 536 10.69 -17.72 -0.46
N PHE A 537 10.11 -17.15 -1.53
CA PHE A 537 8.68 -16.98 -1.70
C PHE A 537 8.26 -17.08 -3.17
N ALA A 538 6.98 -17.36 -3.39
CA ALA A 538 6.43 -17.47 -4.73
C ALA A 538 6.41 -16.09 -5.43
N PHE A 539 6.93 -16.03 -6.67
CA PHE A 539 6.93 -14.81 -7.48
C PHE A 539 5.61 -14.52 -8.17
N ASP A 540 4.71 -15.51 -8.24
CA ASP A 540 3.35 -15.35 -8.71
C ASP A 540 2.33 -15.46 -7.57
N SER A 541 1.15 -14.87 -7.77
CA SER A 541 0.10 -14.79 -6.76
C SER A 541 -0.71 -16.09 -6.60
N SER A 542 -0.49 -17.14 -7.41
CA SER A 542 -1.41 -18.29 -7.48
C SER A 542 -1.50 -19.04 -6.14
N SER A 543 -0.37 -19.22 -5.46
CA SER A 543 -0.34 -19.87 -4.13
C SER A 543 -1.07 -19.03 -3.08
N MET A 544 -0.91 -17.70 -3.10
CA MET A 544 -1.60 -16.77 -2.20
C MET A 544 -3.10 -16.78 -2.47
N GLU A 545 -3.52 -16.67 -3.73
CA GLU A 545 -4.93 -16.70 -4.16
C GLU A 545 -5.62 -18.01 -3.76
N SER A 546 -4.95 -19.16 -3.94
CA SER A 546 -5.48 -20.47 -3.58
C SER A 546 -5.69 -20.59 -2.06
N HIS A 547 -4.73 -20.14 -1.25
CA HIS A 547 -4.84 -20.17 0.20
C HIS A 547 -5.87 -19.17 0.73
N ARG A 548 -5.90 -17.94 0.19
CA ARG A 548 -6.92 -16.93 0.47
C ARG A 548 -8.33 -17.44 0.17
N LEU A 549 -8.53 -18.12 -0.95
CA LEU A 549 -9.83 -18.72 -1.27
C LEU A 549 -10.27 -19.74 -0.21
N ARG A 550 -9.35 -20.57 0.30
CA ARG A 550 -9.65 -21.52 1.38
C ARG A 550 -10.05 -20.79 2.67
N ILE A 551 -9.35 -19.70 3.02
CA ILE A 551 -9.71 -18.85 4.16
C ILE A 551 -11.10 -18.26 3.97
N ALA A 552 -11.39 -17.69 2.79
CA ALA A 552 -12.68 -17.10 2.46
C ALA A 552 -13.83 -18.10 2.66
N ARG A 553 -13.71 -19.32 2.13
CA ARG A 553 -14.72 -20.37 2.31
C ARG A 553 -14.91 -20.79 3.75
N GLU A 554 -13.82 -20.84 4.52
CA GLU A 554 -13.91 -21.19 5.93
C GLU A 554 -14.58 -20.06 6.75
N ILE A 555 -14.31 -18.80 6.42
CA ILE A 555 -15.05 -17.66 6.99
C ILE A 555 -16.54 -17.77 6.67
N GLU A 556 -16.91 -17.99 5.41
CA GLU A 556 -18.33 -18.16 5.03
C GLU A 556 -19.00 -19.30 5.82
N ARG A 557 -18.32 -20.44 5.95
CA ARG A 557 -18.81 -21.61 6.68
C ARG A 557 -19.02 -21.31 8.17
N LEU A 558 -18.07 -20.65 8.81
CA LEU A 558 -18.13 -20.30 10.23
C LEU A 558 -19.16 -19.21 10.51
N SER A 559 -19.25 -18.20 9.65
CA SER A 559 -20.23 -17.10 9.78
C SER A 559 -21.67 -17.57 9.55
N SER A 560 -21.90 -18.59 8.72
CA SER A 560 -23.23 -19.17 8.51
C SER A 560 -23.71 -20.09 9.63
N SER A 561 -22.80 -20.49 10.53
CA SER A 561 -23.08 -21.41 11.64
C SER A 561 -23.40 -20.72 12.97
N ARG A 562 -23.34 -19.39 12.98
CA ARG A 562 -23.75 -18.50 14.08
C ARG A 562 -25.05 -17.81 13.70
#